data_AF-A0AAE0G9Z9-F1
#
_entry.id   AF-A0AAE0G9Z9-F1
#
_cell.length_a   1.000
_cell.length_b   1.000
_cell.length_c   1.000
_cell.angle_alpha   90.00
_cell.angle_beta   90.00
_cell.angle_gamma   90.00
#
_symmetry.space_group_name_H-M   'P 1'
#
loop_
_entity.id
_entity.type
_entity.pdbx_description
1 polymer ?
#
loop_
_entity_poly.entity_id
_entity_poly.type
_entity_poly.pdbx_seq_one_letter_code
_entity_poly.pdbx_strand_id
1 'polypeptide(L)'
;MLKTTYELEGDRLEILLVYRRVEALRAFGRSLLHGANRGTLPNVDAVIRRATTPTVGLKLQKEFPEHGLFTGFITAIDKDDSAEWVFTISYEDGDSETMVLEELEPLLSTHGNALREYAVRELMLGYTYLENRLTGMCDSSFDCTHTYLVCELMQLFDPSYVAEHATTIDSLWVQRLVAVVPIARADGGKLVAALEGELAAYLSKAKGFTSDHSNVDEFTTAVLGWWKGNAKELPRNDG
;
A
#
# COMPACT_ATOMS: atom_id res chain seq x y z
N MET A 1 -24.21 -15.15 -13.26
CA MET A 1 -22.79 -14.67 -13.19
C MET A 1 -22.32 -13.98 -14.47
N LEU A 2 -22.48 -14.59 -15.66
CA LEU A 2 -22.09 -13.93 -16.93
C LEU A 2 -22.81 -12.59 -17.17
N LYS A 3 -24.06 -12.46 -16.71
CA LYS A 3 -24.85 -11.22 -16.80
C LYS A 3 -24.34 -10.13 -15.85
N THR A 4 -23.83 -10.52 -14.68
CA THR A 4 -23.24 -9.62 -13.68
C THR A 4 -21.87 -9.10 -14.12
N THR A 5 -21.10 -9.92 -14.85
CA THR A 5 -19.84 -9.47 -15.48
C THR A 5 -20.08 -8.70 -16.79
N TYR A 6 -21.12 -9.04 -17.56
CA TYR A 6 -21.52 -8.28 -18.77
C TYR A 6 -22.04 -6.88 -18.44
N GLU A 7 -22.73 -6.70 -17.31
CA GLU A 7 -23.14 -5.36 -16.84
C GLU A 7 -21.94 -4.51 -16.38
N LEU A 8 -20.77 -5.13 -16.15
CA LEU A 8 -19.48 -4.46 -15.90
C LEU A 8 -18.67 -4.19 -17.18
N GLU A 9 -19.09 -4.67 -18.36
CA GLU A 9 -18.39 -4.38 -19.63
C GLU A 9 -18.49 -2.89 -20.04
N GLY A 10 -19.32 -2.10 -19.36
CA GLY A 10 -19.45 -0.66 -19.56
C GLY A 10 -18.59 0.22 -18.65
N ASP A 11 -18.18 -0.26 -17.47
CA ASP A 11 -17.53 0.56 -16.44
C ASP A 11 -16.23 -0.09 -15.96
N ARG A 12 -15.16 0.74 -15.95
CA ARG A 12 -13.79 0.36 -15.58
C ARG A 12 -13.78 -0.46 -14.29
N LEU A 13 -13.03 -1.56 -14.25
CA LEU A 13 -12.95 -2.48 -13.08
C LEU A 13 -12.13 -1.89 -11.91
N GLU A 14 -11.99 -0.57 -11.86
CA GLU A 14 -11.24 0.17 -10.84
C GLU A 14 -11.77 -0.04 -9.42
N ILE A 15 -13.04 -0.42 -9.27
CA ILE A 15 -13.62 -0.81 -7.98
C ILE A 15 -12.88 -2.01 -7.36
N LEU A 16 -12.36 -2.91 -8.18
CA LEU A 16 -11.53 -4.05 -7.73
C LEU A 16 -10.15 -3.59 -7.24
N LEU A 17 -9.76 -2.34 -7.47
CA LEU A 17 -8.49 -1.79 -6.98
C LEU A 17 -8.66 -1.00 -5.68
N VAL A 18 -9.90 -0.62 -5.33
CA VAL A 18 -10.18 0.28 -4.20
C VAL A 18 -9.69 -0.33 -2.87
N TYR A 19 -10.01 -1.59 -2.60
CA TYR A 19 -9.59 -2.24 -1.36
C TYR A 19 -8.07 -2.24 -1.20
N ARG A 20 -7.34 -2.69 -2.21
CA ARG A 20 -5.87 -2.72 -2.19
C ARG A 20 -5.28 -1.33 -1.97
N ARG A 21 -5.83 -0.29 -2.61
CA ARG A 21 -5.40 1.11 -2.41
C ARG A 21 -5.67 1.60 -0.99
N VAL A 22 -6.82 1.27 -0.42
CA VAL A 22 -7.16 1.58 0.97
C VAL A 22 -6.20 0.86 1.92
N GLU A 23 -5.93 -0.43 1.72
CA GLU A 23 -4.97 -1.18 2.54
C GLU A 23 -3.55 -0.66 2.42
N ALA A 24 -3.09 -0.27 1.22
CA ALA A 24 -1.79 0.37 1.03
C ALA A 24 -1.68 1.68 1.81
N LEU A 25 -2.74 2.50 1.79
CA LEU A 25 -2.81 3.74 2.56
C LEU A 25 -2.77 3.43 4.08
N ARG A 26 -3.58 2.49 4.56
CA ARG A 26 -3.57 2.08 5.98
C ARG A 26 -2.23 1.52 6.42
N ALA A 27 -1.58 0.70 5.58
CA ALA A 27 -0.25 0.17 5.84
C ALA A 27 0.79 1.29 5.93
N PHE A 28 0.72 2.28 5.04
CA PHE A 28 1.58 3.46 5.10
C PHE A 28 1.36 4.25 6.40
N GLY A 29 0.11 4.51 6.81
CA GLY A 29 -0.20 5.13 8.11
C GLY A 29 0.37 4.37 9.30
N ARG A 30 0.23 3.04 9.34
CA ARG A 30 0.83 2.18 10.38
C ARG A 30 2.36 2.26 10.37
N SER A 31 2.99 2.35 9.19
CA SER A 31 4.44 2.47 9.06
C SER A 31 5.00 3.75 9.68
N LEU A 32 4.23 4.84 9.66
CA LEU A 32 4.60 6.11 10.29
C LEU A 32 4.61 6.04 11.83
N LEU A 33 3.74 5.20 12.43
CA LEU A 33 3.62 5.03 13.89
C LEU A 33 4.64 4.06 14.49
N HIS A 34 4.85 2.90 13.86
CA HIS A 34 5.45 1.73 14.52
C HIS A 34 6.66 1.11 13.81
N GLY A 35 7.15 1.70 12.72
CA GLY A 35 8.32 1.17 11.99
C GLY A 35 9.66 1.52 12.65
N ALA A 36 10.64 0.61 12.56
CA ALA A 36 12.05 0.88 12.88
C ALA A 36 12.60 2.10 12.10
N ASN A 37 12.01 2.37 10.92
CA ASN A 37 12.31 3.53 10.06
C ASN A 37 11.20 4.60 10.06
N ARG A 38 10.19 4.52 10.95
CA ARG A 38 9.04 5.47 11.09
C ARG A 38 8.46 6.01 9.76
N GLY A 39 8.36 5.16 8.74
CA GLY A 39 7.98 5.50 7.36
C GLY A 39 8.84 6.62 6.73
N THR A 40 8.79 6.77 5.42
CA THR A 40 9.45 7.90 4.74
C THR A 40 8.42 8.94 4.32
N LEU A 41 8.76 10.23 4.44
CA LEU A 41 7.95 11.33 3.93
C LEU A 41 8.84 12.16 3.01
N PRO A 42 9.20 11.66 1.80
CA PRO A 42 10.32 12.19 1.02
C PRO A 42 10.30 13.71 0.82
N ASN A 43 9.12 14.27 0.55
CA ASN A 43 8.95 15.71 0.36
C ASN A 43 9.08 16.50 1.67
N VAL A 44 8.52 16.00 2.78
CA VAL A 44 8.67 16.63 4.10
C VAL A 44 10.12 16.53 4.56
N ASP A 45 10.71 15.35 4.40
CA ASP A 45 12.10 15.06 4.75
C ASP A 45 13.06 15.97 3.95
N ALA A 46 12.84 16.14 2.65
CA ALA A 46 13.63 17.04 1.81
C ALA A 46 13.52 18.52 2.25
N VAL A 47 12.31 18.99 2.58
CA VAL A 47 12.11 20.36 3.08
C VAL A 47 12.80 20.56 4.43
N ILE A 48 12.72 19.57 5.33
CA ILE A 48 13.38 19.63 6.63
C ILE A 48 14.90 19.66 6.47
N ARG A 49 15.47 18.82 5.60
CA ARG A 49 16.92 18.79 5.33
C ARG A 49 17.42 20.16 4.85
N ARG A 50 16.74 20.75 3.86
CA ARG A 50 17.04 22.10 3.35
C ARG A 50 16.94 23.20 4.39
N ALA A 51 16.03 23.05 5.35
CA ALA A 51 15.83 24.02 6.43
C ALA A 51 16.75 23.76 7.64
N THR A 52 17.46 22.63 7.67
CA THR A 52 18.30 22.25 8.80
C THR A 52 19.69 22.84 8.62
N THR A 53 20.08 23.73 9.54
CA THR A 53 21.47 24.20 9.60
C THR A 53 22.34 23.10 10.22
N PRO A 54 23.39 22.60 9.53
CA PRO A 54 24.26 21.59 10.10
C PRO A 54 25.02 22.13 11.32
N THR A 55 25.10 21.33 12.38
CA THR A 55 25.80 21.66 13.63
C THR A 55 26.55 20.44 14.15
N VAL A 56 27.62 20.65 14.92
CA VAL A 56 28.36 19.55 15.55
C VAL A 56 27.41 18.72 16.43
N GLY A 57 27.49 17.40 16.32
CA GLY A 57 26.62 16.43 16.96
C GLY A 57 25.38 16.05 16.16
N LEU A 58 25.10 16.73 15.03
CA LEU A 58 23.96 16.38 14.19
C LEU A 58 24.15 15.00 13.54
N LYS A 59 23.10 14.18 13.60
CA LYS A 59 23.08 12.81 13.08
C LYS A 59 22.76 12.76 11.59
N LEU A 60 23.45 11.88 10.87
CA LEU A 60 23.17 11.52 9.49
C LEU A 60 23.14 10.00 9.30
N GLN A 61 22.62 9.56 8.15
CA GLN A 61 22.69 8.16 7.72
C GLN A 61 23.20 8.09 6.29
N LYS A 62 24.19 7.24 6.05
CA LYS A 62 24.79 7.00 4.73
C LYS A 62 24.81 5.51 4.43
N GLU A 63 24.32 5.15 3.25
CA GLU A 63 24.44 3.79 2.74
C GLU A 63 25.74 3.67 1.96
N PHE A 64 26.58 2.73 2.38
CA PHE A 64 27.81 2.37 1.69
C PHE A 64 27.54 1.09 0.88
N PRO A 65 27.78 1.10 -0.45
CA PRO A 65 27.65 -0.09 -1.27
C PRO A 65 28.42 -1.27 -0.66
N GLU A 66 27.82 -2.45 -0.63
CA GLU A 66 28.42 -3.69 -0.07
C GLU A 66 28.63 -3.72 1.45
N HIS A 67 28.51 -2.58 2.15
CA HIS A 67 28.75 -2.47 3.58
C HIS A 67 27.48 -2.15 4.40
N GLY A 68 26.44 -1.59 3.76
CA GLY A 68 25.15 -1.31 4.39
C GLY A 68 25.00 0.12 4.90
N LEU A 69 24.04 0.33 5.81
CA LEU A 69 23.68 1.65 6.32
C LEU A 69 24.43 1.96 7.62
N PHE A 70 25.12 3.10 7.66
CA PHE A 70 25.88 3.55 8.82
C PHE A 70 25.31 4.84 9.40
N THR A 71 25.35 4.94 10.72
CA THR A 71 25.05 6.18 11.44
C THR A 71 26.32 7.02 11.60
N GLY A 72 26.26 8.27 11.16
CA GLY A 72 27.33 9.26 11.32
C GLY A 72 26.91 10.47 12.14
N PHE A 73 27.89 11.19 12.67
CA PHE A 73 27.71 12.45 13.38
C PHE A 73 28.68 13.50 12.87
N ILE A 74 28.23 14.75 12.74
CA ILE A 74 29.10 15.88 12.45
C ILE A 74 30.01 16.11 13.66
N THR A 75 31.32 16.03 13.50
CA THR A 75 32.30 16.24 14.58
C THR A 75 33.04 17.56 14.46
N ALA A 76 33.18 18.10 13.24
CA ALA A 76 33.78 19.41 12.99
C ALA A 76 33.11 20.12 11.80
N ILE A 77 33.16 21.44 11.81
CA ILE A 77 32.65 22.32 10.76
C ILE A 77 33.70 23.40 10.55
N ASP A 78 34.34 23.38 9.38
CA ASP A 78 35.46 24.25 9.05
C ASP A 78 35.30 24.81 7.64
N LYS A 79 36.21 25.70 7.26
CA LYS A 79 36.36 26.13 5.87
C LYS A 79 37.60 25.51 5.25
N ASP A 80 37.48 25.02 4.03
CA ASP A 80 38.62 24.57 3.25
C ASP A 80 39.49 25.75 2.77
N ASP A 81 40.56 25.44 2.04
CA ASP A 81 41.45 26.44 1.43
C ASP A 81 40.73 27.36 0.42
N SER A 82 39.58 26.92 -0.12
CA SER A 82 38.70 27.67 -1.02
C SER A 82 37.66 28.53 -0.27
N ALA A 83 37.68 28.54 1.06
CA ALA A 83 36.71 29.17 1.95
C ALA A 83 35.28 28.59 1.88
N GLU A 84 35.12 27.39 1.32
CA GLU A 84 33.90 26.59 1.28
C GLU A 84 33.72 25.82 2.60
N TRP A 85 32.47 25.68 3.06
CA TRP A 85 32.17 24.95 4.30
C TRP A 85 32.32 23.45 4.08
N VAL A 86 33.17 22.83 4.92
CA VAL A 86 33.41 21.39 4.94
C VAL A 86 33.04 20.83 6.32
N PHE A 87 32.39 19.67 6.30
CA PHE A 87 31.86 19.00 7.47
C PHE A 87 32.62 17.69 7.67
N THR A 88 33.23 17.51 8.84
CA THR A 88 33.86 16.23 9.21
C THR A 88 32.81 15.36 9.88
N ILE A 89 32.66 14.14 9.37
CA ILE A 89 31.71 13.14 9.85
C ILE A 89 32.50 12.01 10.48
N SER A 90 32.09 11.56 11.66
CA SER A 90 32.57 10.32 12.26
C SER A 90 31.43 9.30 12.31
N TYR A 91 31.71 8.09 11.84
CA TYR A 91 30.80 6.96 11.80
C TYR A 91 30.95 6.08 13.03
N GLU A 92 29.93 5.28 13.30
CA GLU A 92 29.88 4.39 14.47
C GLU A 92 30.94 3.26 14.46
N ASP A 93 31.52 2.96 13.31
CA ASP A 93 32.62 2.01 13.12
C ASP A 93 34.01 2.63 13.39
N GLY A 94 34.07 3.93 13.65
CA GLY A 94 35.31 4.67 13.90
C GLY A 94 35.91 5.33 12.66
N ASP A 95 35.34 5.11 11.47
CA ASP A 95 35.77 5.78 10.26
C ASP A 95 35.30 7.24 10.23
N SER A 96 35.96 8.04 9.40
CA SER A 96 35.61 9.44 9.22
C SER A 96 35.82 9.90 7.79
N GLU A 97 35.00 10.83 7.35
CA GLU A 97 35.17 11.50 6.06
C GLU A 97 34.84 12.99 6.18
N THR A 98 35.26 13.75 5.18
CA THR A 98 34.91 15.16 5.02
C THR A 98 34.03 15.32 3.79
N MET A 99 32.98 16.13 3.88
CA MET A 99 32.06 16.37 2.77
C MET A 99 31.61 17.83 2.74
N VAL A 100 31.20 18.30 1.56
CA VAL A 100 30.60 19.64 1.39
C VAL A 100 29.11 19.62 1.74
N LEU A 101 28.49 20.80 1.86
CA LEU A 101 27.07 20.91 2.22
C LEU A 101 26.14 20.15 1.26
N GLU A 102 26.42 20.21 -0.04
CA GLU A 102 25.62 19.55 -1.08
C GLU A 102 25.60 18.02 -0.92
N GLU A 103 26.71 17.43 -0.49
CA GLU A 103 26.84 16.00 -0.21
C GLU A 103 26.21 15.62 1.13
N LEU A 104 26.29 16.52 2.12
CA LEU A 104 25.78 16.31 3.48
C LEU A 104 24.25 16.39 3.56
N GLU A 105 23.63 17.39 2.93
CA GLU A 105 22.20 17.69 3.02
C GLU A 105 21.29 16.45 2.83
N PRO A 106 21.46 15.62 1.78
CA PRO A 106 20.59 14.45 1.58
C PRO A 106 20.75 13.37 2.66
N LEU A 107 21.88 13.34 3.37
CA LEU A 107 22.21 12.34 4.39
C LEU A 107 21.69 12.73 5.78
N LEU A 108 21.36 14.01 6.00
CA LEU A 108 20.89 14.49 7.30
C LEU A 108 19.65 13.71 7.75
N SER A 109 19.70 13.23 8.99
CA SER A 109 18.59 12.51 9.59
C SER A 109 17.47 13.48 9.95
N THR A 110 16.27 13.21 9.45
CA THR A 110 15.07 13.97 9.81
C THR A 110 14.32 13.35 10.98
N HIS A 111 14.71 12.14 11.40
CA HIS A 111 14.11 11.46 12.55
C HIS A 111 14.51 12.14 13.86
N GLY A 112 13.53 12.34 14.74
CA GLY A 112 13.71 13.11 15.98
C GLY A 112 13.66 14.64 15.77
N ASN A 113 13.52 15.11 14.52
CA ASN A 113 13.27 16.53 14.26
C ASN A 113 11.82 16.88 14.66
N ALA A 114 11.66 17.94 15.47
CA ALA A 114 10.36 18.37 15.98
C ALA A 114 9.36 18.74 14.87
N LEU A 115 9.81 19.30 13.74
CA LEU A 115 8.94 19.60 12.59
C LEU A 115 8.45 18.32 11.92
N ARG A 116 9.30 17.29 11.82
CA ARG A 116 8.90 15.99 11.30
C ARG A 116 7.89 15.33 12.21
N GLU A 117 8.14 15.34 13.52
CA GLU A 117 7.23 14.78 14.52
C GLU A 117 5.88 15.51 14.53
N TYR A 118 5.90 16.84 14.38
CA TYR A 118 4.70 17.63 14.16
C TYR A 118 3.95 17.17 12.90
N ALA A 119 4.63 17.11 11.74
CA ALA A 119 4.01 16.70 10.48
C ALA A 119 3.40 15.30 10.54
N VAL A 120 4.11 14.34 11.13
CA VAL A 120 3.59 12.98 11.35
C VAL A 120 2.34 13.02 12.23
N ARG A 121 2.38 13.73 13.36
CA ARG A 121 1.22 13.84 14.26
C ARG A 121 -0.01 14.42 13.56
N GLU A 122 0.15 15.47 12.76
CA GLU A 122 -0.97 16.07 12.02
C GLU A 122 -1.52 15.11 10.94
N LEU A 123 -0.65 14.40 10.22
CA LEU A 123 -1.06 13.37 9.26
C LEU A 123 -1.83 12.23 9.95
N MET A 124 -1.44 11.87 11.18
CA MET A 124 -2.10 10.82 11.94
C MET A 124 -3.56 11.14 12.24
N LEU A 125 -3.96 12.41 12.34
CA LEU A 125 -5.38 12.76 12.49
C LEU A 125 -6.21 12.26 11.30
N GLY A 126 -5.68 12.39 10.08
CA GLY A 126 -6.31 11.87 8.86
C GLY A 126 -6.37 10.35 8.84
N TYR A 127 -5.31 9.67 9.28
CA TYR A 127 -5.31 8.21 9.38
C TYR A 127 -6.27 7.68 10.44
N THR A 128 -6.30 8.29 11.62
CA THR A 128 -7.28 7.93 12.66
C THR A 128 -8.70 8.14 12.17
N TYR A 129 -8.97 9.24 11.46
CA TYR A 129 -10.26 9.47 10.84
C TYR A 129 -10.64 8.37 9.83
N LEU A 130 -9.71 7.97 8.96
CA LEU A 130 -9.91 6.88 8.01
C LEU A 130 -10.17 5.55 8.73
N GLU A 131 -9.30 5.17 9.67
CA GLU A 131 -9.42 3.92 10.45
C GLU A 131 -10.75 3.85 11.19
N ASN A 132 -11.17 4.93 11.84
CA ASN A 132 -12.44 4.96 12.57
C ASN A 132 -13.64 4.68 11.65
N ARG A 133 -13.64 5.22 10.41
CA ARG A 133 -14.71 4.97 9.44
C ARG A 133 -14.71 3.54 8.91
N LEU A 134 -13.54 2.94 8.70
CA LEU A 134 -13.43 1.59 8.17
C LEU A 134 -13.69 0.50 9.22
N THR A 135 -13.62 0.86 10.50
CA THR A 135 -13.77 -0.07 11.64
C THR A 135 -15.02 0.20 12.49
N GLY A 136 -15.86 1.16 12.10
CA GLY A 136 -17.09 1.49 12.80
C GLY A 136 -16.88 2.23 14.14
N MET A 137 -15.70 2.79 14.38
CA MET A 137 -15.40 3.62 15.56
C MET A 137 -15.78 5.09 15.35
N CYS A 138 -16.84 5.36 14.56
CA CYS A 138 -17.36 6.70 14.28
C CYS A 138 -18.90 6.71 14.30
N ASP A 139 -19.51 7.89 14.13
CA ASP A 139 -20.96 7.99 13.97
C ASP A 139 -21.46 7.17 12.78
N SER A 140 -22.65 6.59 12.91
CA SER A 140 -23.22 5.67 11.92
C SER A 140 -23.47 6.32 10.54
N SER A 141 -23.62 7.65 10.46
CA SER A 141 -23.73 8.37 9.19
C SER A 141 -22.44 8.40 8.38
N PHE A 142 -21.31 8.07 9.01
CA PHE A 142 -19.98 8.10 8.44
C PHE A 142 -19.30 6.73 8.42
N ASP A 143 -19.93 5.72 9.02
CA ASP A 143 -19.46 4.35 9.06
C ASP A 143 -19.40 3.77 7.64
N CYS A 144 -18.19 3.36 7.25
CA CYS A 144 -17.88 2.77 5.96
C CYS A 144 -17.56 1.28 6.07
N THR A 145 -17.75 0.64 7.23
CA THR A 145 -17.42 -0.78 7.48
C THR A 145 -18.08 -1.69 6.45
N HIS A 146 -19.34 -1.43 6.12
CA HIS A 146 -20.04 -2.22 5.10
C HIS A 146 -19.45 -2.03 3.69
N THR A 147 -19.23 -0.79 3.26
CA THR A 147 -18.61 -0.49 1.96
C THR A 147 -17.21 -1.06 1.85
N TYR A 148 -16.44 -0.98 2.94
CA TYR A 148 -15.10 -1.54 3.04
C TYR A 148 -15.13 -3.07 2.90
N LEU A 149 -16.06 -3.75 3.59
CA LEU A 149 -16.30 -5.19 3.44
C LEU A 149 -16.71 -5.55 2.00
N VAL A 150 -17.57 -4.77 1.35
CA VAL A 150 -17.92 -4.99 -0.06
C VAL A 150 -16.66 -4.93 -0.94
N CYS A 151 -15.81 -3.91 -0.75
CA CYS A 151 -14.57 -3.77 -1.53
C CYS A 151 -13.59 -4.93 -1.30
N GLU A 152 -13.47 -5.41 -0.05
CA GLU A 152 -12.68 -6.60 0.31
C GLU A 152 -13.17 -7.83 -0.44
N LEU A 153 -14.48 -8.09 -0.39
CA LEU A 153 -15.05 -9.28 -1.00
C LEU A 153 -15.05 -9.21 -2.53
N MET A 154 -15.10 -8.00 -3.11
CA MET A 154 -15.00 -7.83 -4.57
C MET A 154 -13.63 -8.25 -5.11
N GLN A 155 -12.58 -8.32 -4.28
CA GLN A 155 -11.28 -8.85 -4.71
C GLN A 155 -11.38 -10.29 -5.26
N LEU A 156 -12.40 -11.06 -4.85
CA LEU A 156 -12.67 -12.41 -5.38
C LEU A 156 -12.99 -12.43 -6.88
N PHE A 157 -13.28 -11.29 -7.51
CA PHE A 157 -13.51 -11.21 -8.95
C PHE A 157 -12.26 -10.82 -9.75
N ASP A 158 -11.14 -10.54 -9.07
CA ASP A 158 -9.82 -10.36 -9.68
C ASP A 158 -9.06 -11.71 -9.66
N PRO A 159 -8.89 -12.38 -10.82
CA PRO A 159 -8.19 -13.66 -10.86
C PRO A 159 -6.73 -13.57 -10.40
N SER A 160 -6.09 -12.39 -10.45
CA SER A 160 -4.70 -12.24 -10.01
C SER A 160 -4.60 -12.21 -8.49
N TYR A 161 -5.53 -11.53 -7.82
CA TYR A 161 -5.70 -11.60 -6.37
C TYR A 161 -5.95 -13.04 -5.92
N VAL A 162 -6.85 -13.72 -6.63
CA VAL A 162 -7.20 -15.12 -6.33
C VAL A 162 -6.02 -16.07 -6.54
N ALA A 163 -5.21 -15.84 -7.58
CA ALA A 163 -3.99 -16.61 -7.82
C ALA A 163 -2.97 -16.43 -6.69
N GLU A 164 -2.80 -15.19 -6.20
CA GLU A 164 -1.89 -14.82 -5.11
C GLU A 164 -2.34 -15.40 -3.76
N HIS A 165 -3.66 -15.46 -3.53
CA HIS A 165 -4.26 -15.85 -2.24
C HIS A 165 -4.98 -17.21 -2.29
N ALA A 166 -4.64 -18.06 -3.26
CA ALA A 166 -5.34 -19.33 -3.50
C ALA A 166 -5.34 -20.29 -2.29
N THR A 167 -4.38 -20.15 -1.37
CA THR A 167 -4.26 -20.98 -0.16
C THR A 167 -5.09 -20.47 1.01
N THR A 168 -5.56 -19.22 0.98
CA THR A 168 -6.33 -18.59 2.05
C THR A 168 -7.79 -18.34 1.69
N ILE A 169 -8.13 -18.40 0.40
CA ILE A 169 -9.51 -18.30 -0.09
C ILE A 169 -10.18 -19.68 -0.01
N ASP A 170 -11.27 -19.74 0.77
CA ASP A 170 -12.06 -20.94 0.99
C ASP A 170 -13.58 -20.66 0.82
N SER A 171 -14.40 -21.65 1.15
CA SER A 171 -15.87 -21.51 1.07
C SER A 171 -16.38 -20.38 1.97
N LEU A 172 -15.76 -20.12 3.12
CA LEU A 172 -16.17 -19.05 4.03
C LEU A 172 -16.01 -17.68 3.37
N TRP A 173 -14.95 -17.46 2.60
CA TRP A 173 -14.78 -16.25 1.80
C TRP A 173 -15.94 -16.01 0.83
N VAL A 174 -16.37 -17.06 0.14
CA VAL A 174 -17.50 -16.98 -0.80
C VAL A 174 -18.81 -16.73 -0.04
N GLN A 175 -19.03 -17.40 1.09
CA GLN A 175 -20.21 -17.20 1.92
C GLN A 175 -20.34 -15.76 2.43
N ARG A 176 -19.22 -15.07 2.69
CA ARG A 176 -19.23 -13.65 3.08
C ARG A 176 -19.84 -12.73 2.00
N LEU A 177 -19.88 -13.14 0.73
CA LEU A 177 -20.53 -12.38 -0.36
C LEU A 177 -22.03 -12.14 -0.13
N VAL A 178 -22.68 -12.87 0.79
CA VAL A 178 -24.06 -12.55 1.21
C VAL A 178 -24.18 -11.15 1.83
N ALA A 179 -23.09 -10.55 2.29
CA ALA A 179 -23.07 -9.16 2.73
C ALA A 179 -23.28 -8.18 1.56
N VAL A 180 -22.98 -8.58 0.32
CA VAL A 180 -23.12 -7.74 -0.87
C VAL A 180 -24.54 -7.89 -1.40
N VAL A 181 -25.46 -7.00 -1.03
CA VAL A 181 -26.91 -7.13 -1.28
C VAL A 181 -27.28 -7.51 -2.72
N PRO A 182 -26.70 -6.91 -3.78
CA PRO A 182 -26.97 -7.33 -5.15
C PRO A 182 -26.62 -8.80 -5.42
N ILE A 183 -25.49 -9.29 -4.91
CA ILE A 183 -25.04 -10.69 -5.04
C ILE A 183 -25.93 -11.61 -4.21
N ALA A 184 -26.25 -11.21 -2.98
CA ALA A 184 -27.09 -11.99 -2.08
C ALA A 184 -28.51 -12.21 -2.63
N ARG A 185 -29.01 -11.30 -3.47
CA ARG A 185 -30.35 -11.39 -4.08
C ARG A 185 -30.33 -11.97 -5.49
N ALA A 186 -29.16 -12.02 -6.14
CA ALA A 186 -29.03 -12.53 -7.49
C ALA A 186 -29.47 -14.01 -7.58
N ASP A 187 -30.09 -14.36 -8.69
CA ASP A 187 -30.60 -15.70 -8.98
C ASP A 187 -31.54 -16.24 -7.87
N GLY A 188 -32.30 -15.35 -7.24
CA GLY A 188 -33.22 -15.71 -6.15
C GLY A 188 -32.50 -16.14 -4.87
N GLY A 189 -31.28 -15.66 -4.64
CA GLY A 189 -30.44 -16.01 -3.48
C GLY A 189 -29.59 -17.26 -3.67
N LYS A 190 -29.56 -17.83 -4.88
CA LYS A 190 -28.80 -19.06 -5.18
C LYS A 190 -27.38 -18.78 -5.67
N LEU A 191 -27.05 -17.54 -6.03
CA LEU A 191 -25.75 -17.20 -6.64
C LEU A 191 -24.56 -17.55 -5.74
N VAL A 192 -24.65 -17.29 -4.43
CA VAL A 192 -23.53 -17.59 -3.50
C VAL A 192 -23.26 -19.09 -3.41
N ALA A 193 -24.31 -19.92 -3.34
CA ALA A 193 -24.15 -21.36 -3.33
C ALA A 193 -23.54 -21.89 -4.64
N ALA A 194 -23.90 -21.30 -5.79
CA ALA A 194 -23.30 -21.63 -7.08
C ALA A 194 -21.81 -21.25 -7.12
N LEU A 195 -21.46 -20.03 -6.69
CA LEU A 195 -20.07 -19.57 -6.56
C LEU A 195 -19.24 -20.51 -5.67
N GLU A 196 -19.83 -20.98 -4.57
CA GLU A 196 -19.15 -21.89 -3.64
C GLU A 196 -18.84 -23.25 -4.30
N GLY A 197 -19.80 -23.79 -5.06
CA GLY A 197 -19.60 -25.03 -5.83
C GLY A 197 -18.54 -24.90 -6.94
N GLU A 198 -18.34 -23.69 -7.46
CA GLU A 198 -17.38 -23.40 -8.53
C GLU A 198 -15.98 -23.03 -8.02
N LEU A 199 -15.84 -22.75 -6.73
CA LEU A 199 -14.64 -22.16 -6.15
C LEU A 199 -13.37 -22.95 -6.50
N ALA A 200 -13.38 -24.27 -6.37
CA ALA A 200 -12.20 -25.10 -6.65
C ALA A 200 -11.75 -25.00 -8.12
N ALA A 201 -12.70 -24.96 -9.06
CA ALA A 201 -12.40 -24.79 -10.48
C ALA A 201 -11.86 -23.40 -10.76
N TYR A 202 -12.44 -22.38 -10.13
CA TYR A 202 -11.98 -21.00 -10.24
C TYR A 202 -10.53 -20.82 -9.73
N LEU A 203 -10.23 -21.28 -8.51
CA LEU A 203 -8.88 -21.26 -7.95
C LEU A 203 -7.87 -21.95 -8.86
N SER A 204 -8.23 -23.12 -9.39
CA SER A 204 -7.36 -23.87 -10.31
C SER A 204 -7.07 -23.12 -11.61
N LYS A 205 -8.05 -22.39 -12.16
CA LYS A 205 -7.92 -21.63 -13.41
C LYS A 205 -7.19 -20.31 -13.22
N ALA A 206 -7.36 -19.67 -12.06
CA ALA A 206 -6.68 -18.43 -11.72
C ALA A 206 -5.17 -18.64 -11.55
N LYS A 207 -4.72 -19.85 -11.20
CA LYS A 207 -3.31 -20.17 -10.92
C LYS A 207 -2.34 -19.61 -11.98
N GLY A 208 -1.42 -18.77 -11.53
CA GLY A 208 -0.37 -18.17 -12.37
C GLY A 208 -0.82 -16.96 -13.19
N PHE A 209 -2.10 -16.58 -13.14
CA PHE A 209 -2.54 -15.32 -13.74
C PHE A 209 -2.00 -14.12 -12.95
N THR A 210 -1.56 -13.10 -13.69
CA THR A 210 -1.06 -11.85 -13.15
C THR A 210 -1.59 -10.68 -13.98
N SER A 211 -1.74 -9.52 -13.35
CA SER A 211 -2.15 -8.27 -14.00
C SER A 211 -1.45 -7.09 -13.34
N ASP A 212 -1.23 -6.02 -14.08
CA ASP A 212 -0.69 -4.77 -13.52
C ASP A 212 -1.79 -3.96 -12.84
N HIS A 213 -1.78 -3.92 -11.50
CA HIS A 213 -2.74 -3.12 -10.71
C HIS A 213 -2.41 -1.63 -10.65
N SER A 214 -1.28 -1.19 -11.22
CA SER A 214 -0.89 0.23 -11.26
C SER A 214 -1.54 0.98 -12.43
N ASN A 215 -1.81 0.29 -13.54
CA ASN A 215 -2.49 0.82 -14.71
C ASN A 215 -3.93 0.27 -14.82
N VAL A 216 -4.93 1.14 -14.61
CA VAL A 216 -6.35 0.75 -14.59
C VAL A 216 -6.82 0.14 -15.92
N ASP A 217 -6.31 0.65 -17.05
CA ASP A 217 -6.76 0.22 -18.38
C ASP A 217 -6.16 -1.13 -18.74
N GLU A 218 -4.88 -1.34 -18.43
CA GLU A 218 -4.21 -2.64 -18.58
C GLU A 218 -4.81 -3.69 -17.64
N PHE A 219 -5.03 -3.34 -16.36
CA PHE A 219 -5.72 -4.18 -15.39
C PHE A 219 -7.08 -4.63 -15.91
N THR A 220 -7.92 -3.67 -16.32
CA THR A 220 -9.29 -3.94 -16.79
C THR A 220 -9.25 -4.85 -18.01
N THR A 221 -8.38 -4.56 -18.97
CA THR A 221 -8.23 -5.37 -20.19
C THR A 221 -7.79 -6.80 -19.87
N ALA A 222 -6.82 -6.98 -18.96
CA ALA A 222 -6.33 -8.28 -18.57
C ALA A 222 -7.39 -9.12 -17.85
N VAL A 223 -8.10 -8.52 -16.87
CA VAL A 223 -9.13 -9.22 -16.09
C VAL A 223 -10.32 -9.61 -16.98
N LEU A 224 -10.84 -8.68 -17.80
CA LEU A 224 -11.92 -8.99 -18.75
C LEU A 224 -11.48 -10.03 -19.78
N GLY A 225 -10.24 -9.95 -20.28
CA GLY A 225 -9.66 -10.93 -21.18
C GLY A 225 -9.62 -12.33 -20.58
N TRP A 226 -9.23 -12.43 -19.30
CA TRP A 226 -9.22 -13.69 -18.57
C TRP A 226 -10.63 -14.27 -18.40
N TRP A 227 -11.60 -13.46 -17.96
CA TRP A 227 -12.99 -13.90 -17.79
C TRP A 227 -13.59 -14.35 -19.12
N LYS A 228 -13.37 -13.60 -20.21
CA LYS A 228 -13.82 -13.97 -21.56
C LYS A 228 -13.21 -15.28 -22.05
N GLY A 229 -11.93 -15.52 -21.75
CA GLY A 229 -11.23 -16.77 -22.09
C GLY A 229 -11.77 -17.99 -21.34
N ASN A 230 -12.25 -17.81 -20.12
CA ASN A 230 -12.74 -18.88 -19.25
C ASN A 230 -14.27 -19.00 -19.19
N ALA A 231 -15.00 -18.10 -19.84
CA ALA A 231 -16.47 -18.00 -19.84
C ALA A 231 -17.23 -19.28 -20.26
N LYS A 232 -16.56 -20.20 -20.96
CA LYS A 232 -17.15 -21.49 -21.37
C LYS A 232 -17.10 -22.55 -20.27
N GLU A 233 -16.25 -22.35 -19.27
CA GLU A 233 -15.99 -23.31 -18.20
C GLU A 233 -16.43 -22.76 -16.83
N LEU A 234 -16.54 -21.44 -16.70
CA LEU A 234 -16.97 -20.72 -15.50
C LEU A 234 -17.95 -19.59 -15.90
N PRO A 235 -19.13 -19.50 -15.27
CA PRO A 235 -19.74 -20.49 -14.39
C PRO A 235 -20.08 -21.79 -15.14
N ARG A 236 -20.09 -22.92 -14.43
CA ARG A 236 -20.57 -24.17 -15.03
C ARG A 236 -22.07 -24.03 -15.22
N ASN A 237 -22.52 -24.09 -16.47
CA ASN A 237 -23.94 -24.19 -16.79
C ASN A 237 -24.43 -25.60 -16.41
N ASP A 238 -24.55 -25.87 -15.12
CA ASP A 238 -25.17 -27.08 -14.63
C ASP A 238 -26.69 -26.84 -14.57
N GLY A 239 -27.34 -26.86 -15.74
CA GLY A 239 -28.80 -27.05 -15.90
C GLY A 239 -29.73 -25.95 -15.40
#